data_AF-A0A917WZP9-F1
#
_entry.id   AF-A0A917WZP9-F1
#
_cell.length_a   1.000
_cell.length_b   1.000
_cell.length_c   1.000
_cell.angle_alpha   90.00
_cell.angle_beta   90.00
_cell.angle_gamma   90.00
#
_symmetry.space_group_name_H-M   'P 1'
#
loop_
_entity.id
_entity.type
_entity.pdbx_description
1 polymer ?
#
loop_
_entity_poly.entity_id
_entity_poly.type
_entity_poly.pdbx_seq_one_letter_code
_entity_poly.pdbx_strand_id
1 'polypeptide(L)'
;MFRNKSQKIMCILIFVLALISGVLSSIYFQGVQENQRERELFINHLYFSIDGSINRINNLIENKDEEESLERYIYELEKQLLEADAIIRYGNMFADENIYNTRFFRQASSFLYGVNMTGAVNAQVSAIGESNQLTENDLTLLNTIKGYLENAKQKMYLDETKQENPNLTIDEINEIIMTDLNNDHVKIYKDALK
;
A
#
# COMPACT_ATOMS: atom_id res chain seq x y z
N MET A 1 -11.56 36.03 48.71
CA MET A 1 -10.34 36.21 49.54
C MET A 1 -10.22 35.00 50.49
N PHE A 2 -9.34 34.04 50.18
CA PHE A 2 -9.25 32.76 50.90
C PHE A 2 -8.95 32.96 52.39
N ARG A 3 -9.85 32.46 53.25
CA ARG A 3 -9.82 32.71 54.70
C ARG A 3 -8.81 31.83 55.46
N ASN A 4 -8.34 30.74 54.86
CA ASN A 4 -7.43 29.79 55.51
C ASN A 4 -6.24 29.41 54.60
N LYS A 5 -5.04 29.20 55.16
CA LYS A 5 -3.81 28.85 54.39
C LYS A 5 -4.01 27.58 53.54
N SER A 6 -4.74 26.60 54.07
CA SER A 6 -5.09 25.37 53.36
C SER A 6 -5.91 25.63 52.08
N GLN A 7 -6.86 26.58 52.10
CA GLN A 7 -7.66 26.93 50.91
C GLN A 7 -6.83 27.61 49.83
N LYS A 8 -5.85 28.45 50.21
CA LYS A 8 -4.91 29.06 49.25
C LYS A 8 -4.05 28.01 48.56
N ILE A 9 -3.52 27.06 49.34
CA ILE A 9 -2.72 25.95 48.80
C ILE A 9 -3.56 25.09 47.88
N MET A 10 -4.79 24.74 48.28
CA MET A 10 -5.71 23.96 47.46
C MET A 10 -6.04 24.66 46.14
N CYS A 11 -6.30 25.98 46.15
CA CYS A 11 -6.57 26.72 44.92
C CYS A 11 -5.35 26.82 44.00
N ILE A 12 -4.15 26.97 44.55
CA ILE A 12 -2.91 26.91 43.76
C ILE A 12 -2.76 25.52 43.13
N LEU A 13 -2.99 24.44 43.89
CA LEU A 13 -2.92 23.07 43.38
C LEU A 13 -3.95 22.81 42.27
N ILE A 14 -5.20 23.24 42.45
CA ILE A 14 -6.24 23.12 41.42
C ILE A 14 -5.85 23.89 40.16
N PHE A 15 -5.31 25.10 40.31
CA PHE A 15 -4.86 25.91 39.18
C PHE A 15 -3.71 25.24 38.43
N VAL A 16 -2.73 24.70 39.15
CA VAL A 16 -1.60 23.95 38.56
C VAL A 16 -2.10 22.69 37.84
N LEU A 17 -3.02 21.92 38.45
CA LEU A 17 -3.60 20.73 37.82
C LEU A 17 -4.41 21.07 36.57
N ALA A 18 -5.16 22.17 36.57
CA ALA A 18 -5.90 22.64 35.41
C ALA A 18 -4.95 23.02 34.26
N LEU A 19 -3.83 23.71 34.56
CA LEU A 19 -2.81 24.03 33.57
C LEU A 19 -2.16 22.78 32.98
N ILE A 20 -1.75 21.83 33.82
CA ILE A 20 -1.15 20.56 33.35
C ILE A 20 -2.13 19.80 32.47
N SER A 21 -3.40 19.70 32.88
CA SER A 21 -4.44 19.01 32.12
C SER A 21 -4.71 19.68 30.77
N GLY A 22 -4.66 21.02 30.72
CA GLY A 22 -4.78 21.77 29.47
C GLY A 22 -3.63 21.49 28.50
N VAL A 23 -2.39 21.47 29.01
CA VAL A 23 -1.20 21.15 28.20
C VAL A 23 -1.25 19.70 27.70
N LEU A 24 -1.55 18.74 28.56
CA LEU A 24 -1.66 17.32 28.17
C LEU A 24 -2.77 17.09 27.14
N SER A 25 -3.94 17.73 27.33
CA SER A 25 -5.03 17.69 26.34
C SER A 25 -4.61 18.24 24.98
N SER A 26 -3.85 19.33 24.96
CA SER A 26 -3.33 19.91 23.71
C SER A 26 -2.35 18.97 23.00
N ILE A 27 -1.42 18.36 23.74
CA ILE A 27 -0.44 17.40 23.19
C ILE A 27 -1.17 16.18 22.64
N TYR A 28 -2.15 15.65 23.39
CA TYR A 28 -2.97 14.52 22.96
C TYR A 28 -3.73 14.83 21.66
N PHE A 29 -4.37 15.98 21.59
CA PHE A 29 -5.11 16.39 20.39
C PHE A 29 -4.22 16.55 19.16
N GLN A 30 -3.01 17.12 19.35
CA GLN A 30 -2.01 17.19 18.28
C GLN A 30 -1.57 15.81 17.81
N GLY A 31 -1.30 14.88 18.73
CA GLY A 31 -0.94 13.50 18.39
C GLY A 31 -2.04 12.78 17.62
N VAL A 32 -3.31 12.96 17.99
CA VAL A 32 -4.44 12.37 17.25
C VAL A 32 -4.53 12.92 15.82
N GLN A 33 -4.36 14.23 15.63
CA GLN A 33 -4.37 14.83 14.29
C GLN A 33 -3.19 14.39 13.44
N GLU A 34 -1.99 14.29 14.03
CA GLU A 34 -0.80 13.84 13.32
C GLU A 34 -0.93 12.39 12.85
N ASN A 35 -1.37 11.48 13.74
CA ASN A 35 -1.64 10.09 13.38
C ASN A 35 -2.69 9.97 12.27
N GLN A 36 -3.75 10.79 12.31
CA GLN A 36 -4.75 10.83 11.24
C GLN A 36 -4.13 11.26 9.91
N ARG A 37 -3.33 12.34 9.92
CA ARG A 37 -2.66 12.84 8.71
C ARG A 37 -1.69 11.80 8.13
N GLU A 38 -0.90 11.13 8.97
CA GLU A 38 0.04 10.09 8.54
C GLU A 38 -0.68 8.90 7.90
N ARG A 39 -1.82 8.47 8.48
CA ARG A 39 -2.68 7.45 7.88
C ARG A 39 -3.25 7.90 6.53
N GLU A 40 -3.77 9.11 6.44
CA GLU A 40 -4.30 9.67 5.18
C GLU A 40 -3.22 9.71 4.09
N LEU A 41 -2.01 10.16 4.43
CA LEU A 41 -0.87 10.16 3.51
C LEU A 41 -0.48 8.75 3.07
N PHE A 42 -0.48 7.79 3.99
CA PHE A 42 -0.21 6.39 3.66
C PHE A 42 -1.25 5.83 2.67
N ILE A 43 -2.54 6.04 2.94
CA ILE A 43 -3.64 5.59 2.06
C ILE A 43 -3.48 6.19 0.66
N ASN A 44 -3.26 7.51 0.61
CA ASN A 44 -3.07 8.25 -0.64
C ASN A 44 -1.89 7.68 -1.44
N HIS A 45 -0.71 7.57 -0.84
CA HIS A 45 0.48 7.05 -1.51
C HIS A 45 0.28 5.61 -1.98
N LEU A 46 -0.31 4.75 -1.16
CA LEU A 46 -0.59 3.37 -1.54
C LEU A 46 -1.56 3.31 -2.72
N TYR A 47 -2.67 4.05 -2.67
CA TYR A 47 -3.67 4.13 -3.74
C TYR A 47 -3.06 4.56 -5.07
N PHE A 48 -2.30 5.67 -5.06
CA PHE A 48 -1.68 6.19 -6.28
C PHE A 48 -0.56 5.31 -6.80
N SER A 49 0.16 4.60 -5.94
CA SER A 49 1.17 3.64 -6.38
C SER A 49 0.53 2.41 -7.04
N ILE A 50 -0.58 1.90 -6.48
CA ILE A 50 -1.38 0.84 -7.09
C ILE A 50 -1.93 1.29 -8.45
N ASP A 51 -2.52 2.49 -8.53
CA ASP A 51 -3.03 3.06 -9.78
C ASP A 51 -1.92 3.23 -10.82
N GLY A 52 -0.76 3.73 -10.38
CA GLY A 52 0.44 3.81 -11.21
C GLY A 52 0.81 2.45 -11.79
N SER A 53 0.85 1.40 -10.97
CA SER A 53 1.19 0.05 -11.42
C SER A 53 0.19 -0.48 -12.44
N ILE A 54 -1.12 -0.26 -12.23
CA ILE A 54 -2.17 -0.62 -13.20
C ILE A 54 -1.93 0.09 -14.53
N ASN A 55 -1.66 1.40 -14.51
CA ASN A 55 -1.40 2.17 -15.72
C ASN A 55 -0.14 1.72 -16.46
N ARG A 56 0.93 1.34 -15.73
CA ARG A 56 2.14 0.76 -16.35
C ARG A 56 1.87 -0.59 -16.98
N ILE A 57 1.06 -1.44 -16.35
CA ILE A 57 0.63 -2.72 -16.95
C ILE A 57 -0.19 -2.47 -18.22
N ASN A 58 -1.15 -1.54 -18.19
CA ASN A 58 -1.95 -1.19 -19.37
C ASN A 58 -1.05 -0.70 -20.52
N ASN A 59 -0.13 0.22 -20.23
CA ASN A 59 0.81 0.71 -21.24
C ASN A 59 1.69 -0.40 -21.81
N LEU A 60 2.17 -1.32 -20.97
CA LEU A 60 2.97 -2.47 -21.39
C LEU A 60 2.17 -3.38 -22.33
N ILE A 61 0.90 -3.65 -22.02
CA ILE A 61 0.00 -4.48 -22.83
C ILE A 61 -0.40 -3.80 -24.14
N GLU A 62 -0.73 -2.51 -24.10
CA GLU A 62 -1.21 -1.75 -25.26
C GLU A 62 -0.10 -1.49 -26.29
N ASN A 63 1.15 -1.29 -25.84
CA ASN A 63 2.30 -0.99 -26.69
C ASN A 63 3.19 -2.22 -26.92
N LYS A 64 2.63 -3.43 -26.83
CA LYS A 64 3.36 -4.71 -26.89
C LYS A 64 4.16 -4.96 -28.18
N ASP A 65 3.80 -4.26 -29.26
CA ASP A 65 4.43 -4.41 -30.59
C ASP A 65 5.62 -3.45 -30.80
N GLU A 66 5.90 -2.54 -29.86
CA GLU A 66 6.99 -1.57 -29.92
C GLU A 66 8.26 -2.10 -29.25
N GLU A 67 9.05 -2.90 -29.98
CA GLU A 67 10.23 -3.62 -29.48
C GLU A 67 11.25 -2.73 -28.74
N GLU A 68 11.51 -1.52 -29.25
CA GLU A 68 12.48 -0.56 -28.69
C GLU A 68 12.04 0.05 -27.35
N SER A 69 10.81 -0.24 -26.89
CA SER A 69 10.19 0.35 -25.70
C SER A 69 9.86 -0.67 -24.60
N LEU A 70 9.92 -1.98 -24.90
CA LEU A 70 9.45 -3.03 -23.99
C LEU A 70 10.25 -3.08 -22.68
N GLU A 71 11.58 -3.08 -22.78
CA GLU A 71 12.48 -3.07 -21.61
C GLU A 71 12.21 -1.85 -20.72
N ARG A 72 11.98 -0.69 -21.34
CA ARG A 72 11.65 0.54 -20.61
C ARG A 72 10.32 0.40 -19.87
N TYR A 73 9.28 -0.13 -20.50
CA TYR A 73 7.98 -0.32 -19.84
C TYR A 73 8.06 -1.33 -18.69
N ILE A 74 8.84 -2.42 -18.87
CA ILE A 74 9.10 -3.40 -17.80
C ILE A 74 9.80 -2.72 -16.61
N TYR A 75 10.84 -1.92 -16.86
CA TYR A 75 11.55 -1.17 -15.82
C TYR A 75 10.64 -0.16 -15.11
N GLU A 76 9.81 0.58 -15.85
CA GLU A 76 8.85 1.52 -15.25
C GLU A 76 7.80 0.81 -14.39
N LEU A 77 7.33 -0.37 -14.80
CA LEU A 77 6.44 -1.21 -14.01
C LEU A 77 7.13 -1.74 -12.74
N GLU A 78 8.36 -2.25 -12.86
CA GLU A 78 9.15 -2.72 -11.71
C GLU A 78 9.28 -1.60 -10.67
N LYS A 79 9.72 -0.42 -11.10
CA LYS A 79 9.89 0.74 -10.22
C LYS A 79 8.61 1.04 -9.44
N GLN A 80 7.46 1.01 -10.12
CA GLN A 80 6.17 1.31 -9.50
C GLN A 80 5.75 0.24 -8.49
N LEU A 81 5.93 -1.05 -8.82
CA LEU A 81 5.66 -2.14 -7.89
C LEU A 81 6.58 -2.05 -6.64
N LEU A 82 7.86 -1.76 -6.83
CA LEU A 82 8.80 -1.60 -5.72
C LEU A 82 8.52 -0.36 -4.86
N GLU A 83 7.98 0.70 -5.45
CA GLU A 83 7.48 1.87 -4.71
C GLU A 83 6.29 1.46 -3.82
N ALA A 84 5.32 0.72 -4.36
CA ALA A 84 4.20 0.20 -3.56
C ALA A 84 4.67 -0.77 -2.45
N ASP A 85 5.65 -1.64 -2.73
CA ASP A 85 6.30 -2.50 -1.72
C ASP A 85 6.92 -1.64 -0.60
N ALA A 86 7.61 -0.55 -0.95
CA ALA A 86 8.20 0.36 0.01
C ALA A 86 7.15 1.07 0.87
N ILE A 87 6.07 1.56 0.28
CA ILE A 87 4.98 2.23 0.99
C ILE A 87 4.38 1.31 2.06
N ILE A 88 4.05 0.06 1.72
CA ILE A 88 3.52 -0.89 2.72
C ILE A 88 4.57 -1.21 3.79
N ARG A 89 5.79 -1.55 3.39
CA ARG A 89 6.84 -1.97 4.34
C ARG A 89 7.18 -0.88 5.35
N TYR A 90 7.14 0.39 4.94
CA TYR A 90 7.42 1.52 5.84
C TYR A 90 6.17 2.07 6.49
N GLY A 91 4.98 1.81 5.96
CA GLY A 91 3.70 2.25 6.53
C GLY A 91 3.56 1.86 8.00
N ASN A 92 4.06 0.69 8.37
CA ASN A 92 4.06 0.27 9.78
C ASN A 92 4.93 1.12 10.72
N MET A 93 5.92 1.85 10.20
CA MET A 93 6.80 2.71 10.99
C MET A 93 6.25 4.13 11.14
N PHE A 94 5.51 4.63 10.14
CA PHE A 94 5.11 6.04 10.09
C PHE A 94 3.60 6.28 10.11
N ALA A 95 2.76 5.28 9.82
CA ALA A 95 1.30 5.45 9.79
C ALA A 95 0.60 4.66 10.90
N ASP A 96 0.86 3.35 11.00
CA ASP A 96 0.34 2.51 12.10
C ASP A 96 1.07 1.17 12.16
N GLU A 97 1.59 0.79 13.34
CA GLU A 97 2.35 -0.45 13.56
C GLU A 97 1.60 -1.73 13.18
N ASN A 98 0.28 -1.68 13.10
CA ASN A 98 -0.58 -2.81 12.77
C ASN A 98 -0.80 -2.99 11.26
N ILE A 99 -0.23 -2.13 10.40
CA ILE A 99 -0.31 -2.32 8.95
C ILE A 99 0.32 -3.67 8.56
N TYR A 100 -0.48 -4.48 7.87
CA TYR A 100 -0.09 -5.81 7.44
C TYR A 100 1.03 -5.75 6.40
N ASN A 101 2.14 -6.39 6.71
CA ASN A 101 3.29 -6.43 5.82
C ASN A 101 3.16 -7.56 4.80
N THR A 102 2.95 -7.20 3.53
CA THR A 102 2.90 -8.15 2.42
C THR A 102 4.20 -8.16 1.61
N ARG A 103 4.42 -9.25 0.87
CA ARG A 103 5.47 -9.35 -0.15
C ARG A 103 4.93 -9.32 -1.57
N PHE A 104 3.61 -9.17 -1.75
CA PHE A 104 2.94 -9.29 -3.04
C PHE A 104 3.62 -8.48 -4.15
N PHE A 105 3.92 -7.20 -3.93
CA PHE A 105 4.51 -6.35 -4.96
C PHE A 105 5.89 -6.83 -5.40
N ARG A 106 6.72 -7.30 -4.46
CA ARG A 106 8.01 -7.91 -4.78
C ARG A 106 7.86 -9.26 -5.49
N GLN A 107 6.85 -10.04 -5.13
CA GLN A 107 6.56 -11.30 -5.82
C GLN A 107 6.06 -11.03 -7.25
N ALA A 108 5.20 -10.03 -7.43
CA ALA A 108 4.74 -9.57 -8.73
C ALA A 108 5.90 -9.07 -9.59
N SER A 109 6.81 -8.27 -9.02
CA SER A 109 7.98 -7.77 -9.75
C SER A 109 8.95 -8.87 -10.14
N SER A 110 9.03 -9.97 -9.39
CA SER A 110 9.92 -11.08 -9.72
C SER A 110 9.58 -11.75 -11.05
N PHE A 111 8.31 -11.74 -11.47
CA PHE A 111 7.91 -12.25 -12.78
C PHE A 111 8.48 -11.46 -13.96
N LEU A 112 8.78 -10.17 -13.76
CA LEU A 112 9.36 -9.33 -14.81
C LEU A 112 10.73 -9.85 -15.29
N TYR A 113 11.46 -10.53 -14.41
CA TYR A 113 12.80 -11.07 -14.69
C TYR A 113 12.88 -12.60 -14.68
N GLY A 114 11.71 -13.25 -14.59
CA GLY A 114 11.59 -14.70 -14.52
C GLY A 114 11.72 -15.25 -13.09
N VAL A 115 10.99 -16.34 -12.84
CA VAL A 115 10.88 -16.94 -11.51
C VAL A 115 11.04 -18.45 -11.60
N ASN A 116 11.94 -18.98 -10.77
CA ASN A 116 12.06 -20.42 -10.54
C ASN A 116 11.27 -20.79 -9.28
N MET A 117 10.13 -21.43 -9.47
CA MET A 117 9.29 -21.94 -8.38
C MET A 117 9.68 -23.37 -8.06
N THR A 118 9.94 -23.63 -6.78
CA THR A 118 10.23 -24.97 -6.27
C THR A 118 9.32 -25.29 -5.09
N GLY A 119 8.90 -26.56 -4.97
CA GLY A 119 8.06 -27.03 -3.87
C GLY A 119 6.67 -27.45 -4.34
N ALA A 120 5.62 -26.75 -3.88
CA ALA A 120 4.23 -27.10 -4.17
C ALA A 120 3.88 -27.03 -5.67
N VAL A 121 4.63 -26.24 -6.43
CA VAL A 121 4.67 -26.24 -7.90
C VAL A 121 6.15 -26.18 -8.29
N ASN A 122 6.56 -27.03 -9.22
CA ASN A 122 7.86 -26.94 -9.86
C ASN A 122 7.62 -26.37 -11.26
N ALA A 123 7.89 -25.08 -11.42
CA ALA A 123 7.71 -24.37 -12.68
C ALA A 123 8.80 -23.32 -12.83
N GLN A 124 9.29 -23.20 -14.06
CA GLN A 124 10.15 -22.09 -14.47
C GLN A 124 9.31 -21.16 -15.32
N VAL A 125 9.15 -19.93 -14.85
CA VAL A 125 8.47 -18.87 -15.58
C VAL A 125 9.55 -18.00 -16.20
N SER A 126 9.52 -17.90 -17.53
CA SER A 126 10.35 -17.00 -18.30
C SER A 126 10.14 -15.54 -17.87
N ALA A 127 11.15 -14.71 -18.11
CA ALA A 127 11.01 -13.28 -17.94
C ALA A 127 9.95 -12.73 -18.91
N ILE A 128 9.18 -11.75 -18.46
CA ILE A 128 8.23 -11.06 -19.33
C ILE A 128 9.01 -10.42 -20.48
N GLY A 129 8.60 -10.70 -21.72
CA GLY A 129 9.28 -10.15 -22.89
C GLY A 129 10.65 -10.78 -23.21
N GLU A 130 10.96 -11.99 -22.70
CA GLU A 130 12.22 -12.70 -23.01
C GLU A 130 12.49 -12.83 -24.51
N SER A 131 11.44 -12.93 -25.33
CA SER A 131 11.52 -12.99 -26.80
C SER A 131 11.43 -11.63 -27.50
N ASN A 132 11.71 -10.52 -26.80
CA ASN A 132 11.46 -9.14 -27.23
C ASN A 132 9.98 -8.82 -27.57
N GLN A 133 9.05 -9.70 -27.21
CA GLN A 133 7.62 -9.56 -27.46
C GLN A 133 6.86 -10.15 -26.29
N LEU A 134 5.68 -9.58 -25.98
CA LEU A 134 4.79 -10.15 -24.97
C LEU A 134 4.07 -11.37 -25.54
N THR A 135 4.29 -12.52 -24.90
CA THR A 135 3.57 -13.76 -25.20
C THR A 135 2.17 -13.76 -24.59
N GLU A 136 1.28 -14.64 -25.03
CA GLU A 136 -0.04 -14.82 -24.40
C GLU A 136 0.06 -15.16 -22.90
N ASN A 137 1.11 -15.88 -22.49
CA ASN A 137 1.37 -16.18 -21.09
C ASN A 137 1.74 -14.91 -20.30
N ASP A 138 2.57 -14.04 -20.88
CA ASP A 138 2.94 -12.76 -20.26
C ASP A 138 1.71 -11.87 -20.09
N LEU A 139 0.87 -11.79 -21.13
CA LEU A 139 -0.37 -11.02 -21.10
C LEU A 139 -1.32 -11.55 -20.02
N THR A 140 -1.46 -12.87 -19.90
CA THR A 140 -2.33 -13.47 -18.89
C THR A 140 -1.82 -13.22 -17.48
N LEU A 141 -0.50 -13.32 -17.27
CA LEU A 141 0.13 -13.03 -15.99
C LEU A 141 0.02 -11.55 -15.59
N LEU A 142 0.29 -10.63 -16.53
CA LEU A 142 0.12 -9.19 -16.34
C LEU A 142 -1.32 -8.82 -16.01
N ASN A 143 -2.29 -9.38 -16.73
CA ASN A 143 -3.72 -9.17 -16.45
C ASN A 143 -4.13 -9.75 -15.09
N THR A 144 -3.54 -10.86 -14.66
CA THR A 144 -3.79 -11.44 -13.34
C THR A 144 -3.27 -10.52 -12.23
N ILE A 145 -2.04 -10.02 -12.36
CA ILE A 145 -1.47 -9.03 -11.42
C ILE A 145 -2.32 -7.76 -11.40
N LYS A 146 -2.70 -7.24 -12.58
CA LYS A 146 -3.58 -6.08 -12.71
C LYS A 146 -4.92 -6.31 -12.03
N GLY A 147 -5.55 -7.47 -12.16
CA GLY A 147 -6.81 -7.77 -11.50
C GLY A 147 -6.74 -7.68 -9.98
N TYR A 148 -5.65 -8.16 -9.37
CA TYR A 148 -5.41 -7.97 -7.93
C TYR A 148 -5.30 -6.50 -7.54
N LEU A 149 -4.54 -5.72 -8.32
CA LEU A 149 -4.36 -4.29 -8.09
C LEU A 149 -5.67 -3.51 -8.26
N GLU A 150 -6.47 -3.83 -9.29
CA GLU A 150 -7.77 -3.21 -9.56
C GLU A 150 -8.77 -3.48 -8.44
N ASN A 151 -8.84 -4.72 -7.93
CA ASN A 151 -9.68 -5.06 -6.79
C ASN A 151 -9.28 -4.26 -5.54
N ALA A 152 -7.98 -4.18 -5.25
CA ALA A 152 -7.47 -3.40 -4.13
C ALA A 152 -7.80 -1.90 -4.30
N LYS A 153 -7.52 -1.34 -5.48
CA LYS A 153 -7.82 0.06 -5.80
C LYS A 153 -9.31 0.36 -5.65
N GLN A 154 -10.19 -0.51 -6.12
CA GLN A 154 -11.63 -0.33 -6.04
C GLN A 154 -12.12 -0.29 -4.59
N LYS A 155 -11.59 -1.16 -3.72
CA LYS A 155 -11.93 -1.14 -2.29
C LYS A 155 -11.41 0.11 -1.55
N MET A 156 -10.35 0.72 -2.09
CA MET A 156 -9.81 1.97 -1.57
C MET A 156 -10.50 3.21 -2.14
N TYR A 157 -11.35 3.08 -3.17
CA TYR A 157 -11.96 4.19 -3.89
C TYR A 157 -13.17 4.77 -3.17
N LEU A 158 -13.32 6.10 -3.24
CA LEU A 158 -14.47 6.86 -2.76
C LEU A 158 -15.17 7.55 -3.93
N ASP A 159 -16.44 7.20 -4.12
CA ASP A 159 -17.22 7.65 -5.27
C ASP A 159 -17.50 9.16 -5.25
N GLU A 160 -17.63 9.74 -4.05
CA GLU A 160 -17.95 11.15 -3.83
C GLU A 160 -16.81 12.06 -4.25
N THR A 161 -15.56 11.69 -3.95
CA THR A 161 -14.36 12.47 -4.28
C THR A 161 -13.72 12.04 -5.58
N LYS A 162 -14.14 10.90 -6.14
CA LYS A 162 -13.52 10.24 -7.30
C LYS A 162 -12.03 9.94 -7.09
N GLN A 163 -11.64 9.73 -5.83
CA GLN A 163 -10.27 9.50 -5.37
C GLN A 163 -10.27 8.40 -4.31
N GLU A 164 -9.15 8.18 -3.63
CA GLU A 164 -9.10 7.30 -2.47
C GLU A 164 -10.06 7.75 -1.36
N ASN A 165 -10.49 6.80 -0.53
CA ASN A 165 -11.22 7.06 0.71
C ASN A 165 -10.20 7.36 1.83
N PRO A 166 -10.00 8.63 2.24
CA PRO A 166 -9.03 8.97 3.29
C PRO A 166 -9.46 8.47 4.68
N ASN A 167 -10.73 8.08 4.82
CA ASN A 167 -11.30 7.65 6.10
C ASN A 167 -11.15 6.15 6.36
N LEU A 168 -10.46 5.40 5.49
CA LEU A 168 -10.21 3.99 5.74
C LEU A 168 -9.46 3.81 7.06
N THR A 169 -9.97 2.89 7.86
CA THR A 169 -9.32 2.41 9.08
C THR A 169 -8.18 1.46 8.73
N ILE A 170 -7.25 1.27 9.67
CA ILE A 170 -6.15 0.32 9.49
C ILE A 170 -6.67 -1.11 9.31
N ASP A 171 -7.76 -1.46 10.00
CA ASP A 171 -8.41 -2.77 9.85
C ASP A 171 -8.95 -2.98 8.42
N GLU A 172 -9.63 -1.98 7.85
CA GLU A 172 -10.11 -2.03 6.46
C GLU A 172 -8.96 -2.12 5.46
N ILE A 173 -7.87 -1.37 5.67
CA ILE A 173 -6.69 -1.45 4.80
C ILE A 173 -6.04 -2.83 4.91
N ASN A 174 -5.93 -3.38 6.12
CA ASN A 174 -5.39 -4.71 6.34
C ASN A 174 -6.23 -5.78 5.66
N GLU A 175 -7.56 -5.67 5.69
CA GLU A 175 -8.46 -6.56 4.96
C GLU A 175 -8.20 -6.51 3.45
N ILE A 176 -8.03 -5.31 2.88
CA ILE A 176 -7.68 -5.12 1.47
C ILE A 176 -6.33 -5.78 1.15
N ILE A 177 -5.29 -5.50 1.95
CA ILE A 177 -3.95 -6.05 1.75
C ILE A 177 -4.00 -7.58 1.83
N MET A 178 -4.63 -8.14 2.86
CA MET A 178 -4.70 -9.59 3.07
C MET A 178 -5.49 -10.32 1.98
N THR A 179 -6.54 -9.69 1.44
CA THR A 179 -7.42 -10.32 0.45
C THR A 179 -6.84 -10.26 -0.95
N ASP A 180 -6.39 -9.07 -1.37
CA ASP A 180 -6.04 -8.81 -2.77
C ASP A 180 -4.53 -8.72 -2.99
N LEU A 181 -3.78 -8.29 -1.97
CA LEU A 181 -2.36 -7.98 -2.07
C LEU A 181 -1.49 -8.86 -1.16
N ASN A 182 -1.87 -10.12 -0.91
CA ASN A 182 -1.08 -11.05 -0.08
C ASN A 182 -0.79 -12.38 -0.78
N ASN A 183 -1.02 -12.41 -2.09
CA ASN A 183 -0.77 -13.60 -2.91
C ASN A 183 0.73 -13.74 -3.18
N ASP A 184 1.28 -14.94 -3.00
CA ASP A 184 2.65 -15.26 -3.37
C ASP A 184 2.77 -15.57 -4.88
N HIS A 185 3.99 -15.71 -5.37
CA HIS A 185 4.22 -16.02 -6.79
C HIS A 185 3.55 -17.34 -7.21
N VAL A 186 3.45 -18.34 -6.32
CA VAL A 186 2.81 -19.62 -6.67
C VAL A 186 1.33 -19.40 -6.92
N LYS A 187 0.63 -18.65 -6.06
CA LYS A 187 -0.79 -18.36 -6.20
C LYS A 187 -1.04 -17.47 -7.42
N ILE A 188 -0.27 -16.40 -7.59
CA ILE A 188 -0.38 -15.51 -8.76
C ILE A 188 -0.26 -16.32 -10.06
N TYR A 189 0.76 -17.18 -10.15
CA TYR A 189 0.96 -18.01 -11.33
C TYR A 189 -0.17 -19.02 -11.55
N LYS A 190 -0.64 -19.69 -10.49
CA LYS A 190 -1.78 -20.61 -10.60
C LYS A 190 -3.05 -19.93 -11.09
N ASP A 191 -3.32 -18.73 -10.61
CA ASP A 191 -4.51 -17.98 -11.01
C ASP A 191 -4.40 -17.44 -12.44
N ALA A 192 -3.17 -17.20 -12.93
CA ALA A 192 -2.91 -16.88 -14.34
C ALA A 192 -3.05 -18.09 -15.29
N LEU A 193 -3.08 -19.32 -14.79
CA LEU A 193 -3.23 -20.54 -15.62
C LEU A 193 -4.65 -21.12 -15.64
N LYS A 194 -5.60 -20.52 -14.91
CA LYS A 194 -7.00 -20.95 -14.86
C LYS A 194 -7.82 -20.33 -15.99
#